data_AF-A0A6H9S2I0-F1
#
_entry.id   AF-A0A6H9S2I0-F1
#
_cell.length_a   1.000
_cell.length_b   1.000
_cell.length_c   1.000
_cell.angle_alpha   90.00
_cell.angle_beta   90.00
_cell.angle_gamma   90.00
#
_symmetry.space_group_name_H-M   'P 1'
#
loop_
_entity.id
_entity.type
_entity.pdbx_description
1 polymer ?
#
loop_
_entity_poly.entity_id
_entity_poly.type
_entity_poly.pdbx_seq_one_letter_code
_entity_poly.pdbx_strand_id
1 'polypeptide(L)'
;PLIGRLSGKRLFERCLVLMMRQGRRLERRISTRRLQAQLFWLVLAAVLAGLIPMLHSTLVWGDRPKIPGSIVFVTLWLLAIACALGAAWQAKYHRLAALTMVSVCGLMTCVTFVWFSAPDLALTQLVVEVVTTVLILLGLRWLPRRIEDVSPLPNSE
;
A
#
# COMPACT_ATOMS: atom_id res chain seq x y z
N PRO A 1 -6.14 55.47 -33.14
CA PRO A 1 -7.22 55.28 -32.14
C PRO A 1 -7.57 53.82 -31.75
N LEU A 2 -6.88 52.79 -32.23
CA LEU A 2 -7.20 51.37 -31.92
C LEU A 2 -6.27 50.70 -30.88
N ILE A 3 -5.16 51.35 -30.50
CA ILE A 3 -4.10 50.73 -29.68
C ILE A 3 -4.34 50.94 -28.15
N GLY A 4 -5.23 51.87 -27.75
CA GLY A 4 -5.56 52.12 -26.35
C GLY A 4 -6.55 51.13 -25.69
N ARG A 5 -7.21 50.27 -26.48
CA ARG A 5 -8.16 49.25 -25.96
C ARG A 5 -7.51 47.91 -25.64
N LEU A 6 -6.33 47.62 -26.17
CA LEU A 6 -5.55 46.41 -25.92
C LEU A 6 -4.37 46.73 -24.99
N SER A 7 -4.66 46.90 -23.71
CA SER A 7 -3.61 46.95 -22.69
C SER A 7 -3.01 45.55 -22.55
N GLY A 8 -1.77 45.36 -23.04
CA GLY A 8 -1.05 44.08 -22.94
C GLY A 8 -1.00 43.54 -21.51
N LYS A 9 -0.95 44.44 -20.51
CA LYS A 9 -1.07 44.10 -19.08
C LYS A 9 -2.37 43.36 -18.75
N ARG A 10 -3.52 43.84 -19.24
CA ARG A 10 -4.82 43.18 -18.99
C ARG A 10 -4.93 41.83 -19.68
N LEU A 11 -4.35 41.68 -20.88
CA LEU A 11 -4.32 40.40 -21.60
C LEU A 11 -3.46 39.38 -20.84
N PHE A 12 -2.29 39.81 -20.37
CA PHE A 12 -1.38 39.01 -19.56
C PHE A 12 -2.01 38.57 -18.23
N GLU A 13 -2.63 39.49 -17.50
CA GLU A 13 -3.36 39.18 -16.26
C GLU A 13 -4.51 38.17 -16.51
N ARG A 14 -5.25 38.32 -17.63
CA ARG A 14 -6.30 37.35 -18.01
C ARG A 14 -5.73 35.97 -18.30
N CYS A 15 -4.62 35.86 -19.02
CA CYS A 15 -3.95 34.60 -19.29
C CYS A 15 -3.45 33.92 -18.01
N LEU A 16 -2.85 34.67 -17.08
CA LEU A 16 -2.42 34.14 -15.79
C LEU A 16 -3.59 33.58 -14.97
N VAL A 17 -4.71 34.31 -14.92
CA VAL A 17 -5.91 33.86 -14.21
C VAL A 17 -6.51 32.61 -14.86
N LEU A 18 -6.53 32.53 -16.19
CA LEU A 18 -6.99 31.35 -16.91
C LEU A 18 -6.07 30.14 -16.66
N MET A 19 -4.76 30.30 -16.73
CA MET A 19 -3.81 29.23 -16.41
C MET A 19 -3.97 28.73 -14.97
N MET A 20 -4.08 29.64 -13.99
CA MET A 20 -4.32 29.25 -12.60
C MET A 20 -5.65 28.50 -12.41
N ARG A 21 -6.72 28.96 -13.05
CA ARG A 21 -8.03 28.28 -12.98
C ARG A 21 -7.99 26.90 -13.62
N GLN A 22 -7.32 26.77 -14.77
CA GLN A 22 -7.17 25.48 -15.44
C GLN A 22 -6.26 24.54 -14.66
N GLY A 23 -5.17 25.03 -14.08
CA GLY A 23 -4.30 24.27 -13.19
C GLY A 23 -5.07 23.69 -12.00
N ARG A 24 -5.85 24.52 -11.29
CA ARG A 24 -6.70 24.05 -10.18
C ARG A 24 -7.81 23.08 -10.61
N ARG A 25 -8.36 23.25 -11.81
CA ARG A 25 -9.37 22.32 -12.36
C ARG A 25 -8.75 20.96 -12.68
N LEU A 26 -7.59 20.96 -13.31
CA LEU A 26 -6.85 19.76 -13.67
C LEU A 26 -6.37 19.03 -12.43
N GLU A 27 -5.81 19.76 -11.46
CA GLU A 27 -5.42 19.24 -10.15
C GLU A 27 -6.61 18.57 -9.46
N ARG A 28 -7.79 19.19 -9.42
CA ARG A 28 -8.98 18.57 -8.80
C ARG A 28 -9.51 17.34 -9.54
N ARG A 29 -9.26 17.22 -10.85
CA ARG A 29 -9.68 16.03 -11.63
C ARG A 29 -8.68 14.88 -11.51
N ILE A 30 -7.38 15.19 -11.46
CA ILE A 30 -6.31 14.19 -11.40
C ILE A 30 -6.01 13.80 -9.95
N SER A 31 -5.98 14.77 -9.03
CA SER A 31 -5.68 14.54 -7.62
C SER A 31 -6.90 13.96 -6.93
N THR A 32 -6.77 12.70 -6.52
CA THR A 32 -7.71 12.07 -5.62
C THR A 32 -7.18 12.21 -4.20
N ARG A 33 -7.96 12.77 -3.27
CA ARG A 33 -7.60 12.83 -1.83
C ARG A 33 -7.76 11.49 -1.11
N ARG A 34 -8.38 10.50 -1.76
CA ARG A 34 -8.60 9.16 -1.18
C ARG A 34 -7.35 8.30 -1.34
N LEU A 35 -6.72 7.95 -0.23
CA LEU A 35 -5.54 7.10 -0.19
C LEU A 35 -5.75 5.75 -0.92
N GLN A 36 -6.94 5.15 -0.80
CA GLN A 36 -7.26 3.88 -1.46
C GLN A 36 -7.15 3.95 -2.99
N ALA A 37 -7.60 5.05 -3.61
CA ALA A 37 -7.50 5.22 -5.05
C ALA A 37 -6.04 5.47 -5.48
N GLN A 38 -5.27 6.21 -4.68
CA GLN A 38 -3.84 6.43 -4.92
C GLN A 38 -3.05 5.11 -4.87
N LEU A 39 -3.28 4.30 -3.84
CA LEU A 39 -2.65 2.98 -3.71
C LEU A 39 -3.07 2.04 -4.85
N PHE A 40 -4.33 2.07 -5.27
CA PHE A 40 -4.80 1.28 -6.41
C PHE A 40 -4.03 1.63 -7.70
N TRP A 41 -3.93 2.93 -8.03
CA TRP A 41 -3.19 3.37 -9.22
C TRP A 41 -1.69 3.04 -9.12
N LEU A 42 -1.10 3.15 -7.93
CA LEU A 42 0.29 2.79 -7.69
C LEU A 42 0.55 1.29 -7.92
N VAL A 43 -0.28 0.43 -7.32
CA VAL A 43 -0.17 -1.03 -7.49
C VAL A 43 -0.42 -1.43 -8.95
N LEU A 44 -1.44 -0.84 -9.59
CA LEU A 44 -1.73 -1.09 -10.99
C LEU A 44 -0.55 -0.70 -11.89
N ALA A 45 0.04 0.48 -11.67
CA ALA A 45 1.21 0.92 -12.41
C ALA A 45 2.42 0.01 -12.19
N ALA A 46 2.67 -0.44 -10.95
CA ALA A 46 3.76 -1.38 -10.65
C ALA A 46 3.57 -2.74 -11.33
N VAL A 47 2.35 -3.28 -11.32
CA VAL A 47 2.00 -4.53 -12.01
C VAL A 47 2.18 -4.39 -13.51
N LEU A 48 1.69 -3.31 -14.12
CA LEU A 48 1.87 -3.06 -15.56
C LEU A 48 3.35 -2.90 -15.91
N ALA A 49 4.11 -2.14 -15.12
CA ALA A 49 5.54 -1.95 -15.32
C ALA A 49 6.33 -3.26 -15.24
N GLY A 50 5.95 -4.19 -14.35
CA GLY A 50 6.53 -5.53 -14.28
C GLY A 50 6.09 -6.45 -15.42
N LEU A 51 4.83 -6.36 -15.85
CA LEU A 51 4.26 -7.23 -16.87
C LEU A 51 4.70 -6.86 -18.29
N ILE A 52 4.87 -5.58 -18.60
CA ILE A 52 5.26 -5.11 -19.95
C ILE A 52 6.56 -5.79 -20.44
N PRO A 53 7.67 -5.80 -19.67
CA PRO A 53 8.87 -6.53 -20.07
C PRO A 53 8.65 -8.04 -20.19
N MET A 54 7.86 -8.65 -19.32
CA MET A 54 7.58 -10.09 -19.36
C MET A 54 6.84 -10.52 -20.63
N LEU A 55 6.00 -9.64 -21.20
CA LEU A 55 5.27 -9.92 -22.43
C LEU A 55 6.12 -9.70 -23.69
N HIS A 56 7.10 -8.79 -23.65
CA HIS A 56 7.94 -8.44 -24.80
C HIS A 56 9.29 -9.18 -24.83
N SER A 57 9.78 -9.69 -23.70
CA SER A 57 11.03 -10.43 -23.62
C SER A 57 10.79 -11.92 -23.49
N THR A 58 11.58 -12.72 -24.22
CA THR A 58 11.59 -14.17 -24.02
C THR A 58 12.15 -14.45 -22.63
N LEU A 59 11.33 -15.02 -21.73
CA LEU A 59 11.78 -15.45 -20.40
C LEU A 59 12.82 -16.56 -20.54
N VAL A 60 14.09 -16.21 -20.43
CA VAL A 60 15.18 -17.19 -20.36
C VAL A 60 15.48 -17.46 -18.90
N TRP A 61 15.41 -18.73 -18.52
CA TRP A 61 15.93 -19.19 -17.24
C TRP A 61 17.44 -18.99 -17.27
N GLY A 62 17.96 -17.99 -16.58
CA GLY A 62 19.40 -17.70 -16.60
C GLY A 62 20.23 -18.91 -16.14
N ASP A 63 21.48 -18.99 -16.60
CA ASP A 63 22.38 -20.13 -16.37
C ASP A 63 22.89 -20.28 -14.93
N ARG A 64 22.26 -19.62 -13.96
CA ARG A 64 22.67 -19.72 -12.56
C ARG A 64 22.25 -21.08 -11.98
N PRO A 65 23.14 -21.74 -11.21
CA PRO A 65 22.80 -22.98 -10.54
C PRO A 65 21.62 -22.77 -9.60
N LYS A 66 20.60 -23.62 -9.74
CA LYS A 66 19.38 -23.56 -8.93
C LYS A 66 19.68 -24.13 -7.55
N ILE A 67 19.25 -23.41 -6.51
CA ILE A 67 19.29 -23.93 -5.14
C ILE A 67 18.19 -25.00 -5.02
N PRO A 68 18.48 -26.22 -4.54
CA PRO A 68 17.46 -27.25 -4.36
C PRO A 68 16.41 -26.76 -3.35
N GLY A 69 15.14 -26.77 -3.76
CA GLY A 69 14.03 -26.34 -2.91
C GLY A 69 13.79 -27.34 -1.79
N SER A 70 13.81 -26.88 -0.54
CA SER A 70 13.43 -27.69 0.62
C SER A 70 11.92 -27.69 0.79
N ILE A 71 11.31 -28.86 1.02
CA ILE A 71 9.88 -28.98 1.31
C ILE A 71 9.49 -28.16 2.55
N VAL A 72 10.38 -28.11 3.54
CA VAL A 72 10.19 -27.32 4.77
C VAL A 72 10.06 -25.84 4.43
N PHE A 73 10.92 -25.34 3.53
CA PHE A 73 10.89 -23.95 3.10
C PHE A 73 9.59 -23.61 2.36
N VAL A 74 9.11 -24.51 1.51
CA VAL A 74 7.82 -24.34 0.81
C VAL A 74 6.66 -24.31 1.80
N THR A 75 6.60 -25.23 2.75
CA THR A 75 5.53 -25.26 3.76
C THR A 75 5.51 -24.01 4.64
N LEU A 76 6.69 -23.50 4.99
CA LEU A 76 6.87 -22.26 5.76
C LEU A 76 6.27 -21.07 5.01
N TRP A 77 6.58 -20.93 3.71
CA TRP A 77 6.06 -19.85 2.89
C TRP A 77 4.57 -19.98 2.56
N LEU A 78 4.06 -21.21 2.38
CA LEU A 78 2.62 -21.43 2.23
C LEU A 78 1.85 -21.00 3.49
N LEU A 79 2.37 -21.30 4.68
CA LEU A 79 1.81 -20.81 5.94
C LEU A 79 1.87 -19.28 6.03
N ALA A 80 3.01 -18.66 5.68
CA ALA A 80 3.16 -17.21 5.66
C ALA A 80 2.14 -16.54 4.70
N ILE A 81 1.94 -17.10 3.51
CA ILE A 81 0.96 -16.62 2.53
C ILE A 81 -0.46 -16.73 3.11
N ALA A 82 -0.81 -17.87 3.72
CA ALA A 82 -2.12 -18.06 4.34
C ALA A 82 -2.36 -17.03 5.46
N CYS A 83 -1.37 -16.79 6.32
CA CYS A 83 -1.42 -15.76 7.36
C CYS A 83 -1.53 -14.35 6.78
N ALA A 84 -0.80 -14.03 5.71
CA ALA A 84 -0.87 -12.72 5.06
C ALA A 84 -2.24 -12.44 4.45
N LEU A 85 -2.82 -13.42 3.75
CA LEU A 85 -4.18 -13.34 3.21
C LEU A 85 -5.22 -13.23 4.33
N GLY A 86 -5.06 -14.03 5.39
CA GLY A 86 -5.90 -13.98 6.58
C GLY A 86 -5.85 -12.63 7.28
N ALA A 87 -4.65 -12.05 7.44
CA ALA A 87 -4.45 -10.73 8.00
C ALA A 87 -5.15 -9.65 7.16
N ALA A 88 -4.99 -9.68 5.84
CA ALA A 88 -5.62 -8.72 4.93
C ALA A 88 -7.16 -8.79 5.01
N TRP A 89 -7.73 -9.99 5.10
CA TRP A 89 -9.17 -10.19 5.26
C TRP A 89 -9.68 -9.70 6.61
N GLN A 90 -8.95 -10.01 7.68
CA GLN A 90 -9.36 -9.73 9.05
C GLN A 90 -9.08 -8.29 9.49
N ALA A 91 -8.19 -7.56 8.81
CA ALA A 91 -7.76 -6.22 9.20
C ALA A 91 -8.91 -5.22 9.45
N LYS A 92 -10.04 -5.40 8.76
CA LYS A 92 -11.20 -4.51 8.89
C LYS A 92 -11.98 -4.70 10.19
N TYR A 93 -12.16 -5.95 10.64
CA TYR A 93 -13.09 -6.30 11.72
C TYR A 93 -12.40 -6.94 12.94
N HIS A 94 -11.31 -7.67 12.75
CA HIS A 94 -10.59 -8.39 13.81
C HIS A 94 -9.13 -7.95 13.89
N ARG A 95 -8.92 -6.69 14.31
CA ARG A 95 -7.60 -6.02 14.30
C ARG A 95 -6.53 -6.78 15.09
N LEU A 96 -6.88 -7.35 16.26
CA LEU A 96 -5.95 -8.14 17.06
C LEU A 96 -5.57 -9.44 16.34
N ALA A 97 -6.53 -10.14 15.74
CA ALA A 97 -6.27 -11.37 15.00
C ALA A 97 -5.43 -11.08 13.73
N ALA A 98 -5.74 -9.99 13.01
CA ALA A 98 -4.92 -9.53 11.89
C ALA A 98 -3.48 -9.22 12.33
N LEU A 99 -3.30 -8.56 13.48
CA LEU A 99 -1.97 -8.27 14.03
C LEU A 99 -1.20 -9.56 14.35
N THR A 100 -1.83 -10.54 15.00
CA THR A 100 -1.19 -11.83 15.29
C THR A 100 -0.76 -12.57 14.02
N MET A 101 -1.59 -12.51 12.97
CA MET A 101 -1.28 -13.12 11.68
C MET A 101 -0.10 -12.41 10.99
N VAL A 102 0.00 -11.08 11.09
CA VAL A 102 1.15 -10.32 10.60
C VAL A 102 2.42 -10.70 11.36
N SER A 103 2.36 -10.86 12.69
CA SER A 103 3.51 -11.31 13.49
C SER A 103 4.01 -12.69 13.08
N VAL A 104 3.11 -13.61 12.69
CA VAL A 104 3.51 -14.90 12.12
C VAL A 104 4.28 -14.70 10.82
N CYS A 105 3.81 -13.83 9.91
CA CYS A 105 4.55 -13.50 8.69
C CYS A 105 5.95 -12.93 9.00
N GLY A 106 6.05 -12.02 9.97
CA GLY A 106 7.32 -11.48 10.45
C GLY A 106 8.28 -12.57 10.96
N LEU A 107 7.80 -13.50 11.78
CA LEU A 107 8.60 -14.64 12.23
C LEU A 107 9.06 -15.53 11.07
N MET A 108 8.19 -15.81 10.10
CA MET A 108 8.54 -16.60 8.92
C MET A 108 9.62 -15.91 8.07
N THR A 109 9.59 -14.59 7.96
CA THR A 109 10.64 -13.81 7.28
C THR A 109 11.96 -13.84 8.05
N CYS A 110 11.93 -13.76 9.38
CA CYS A 110 13.11 -13.89 10.24
C CYS A 110 13.77 -15.28 10.09
N VAL A 111 12.97 -16.35 10.13
CA VAL A 111 13.47 -17.71 9.87
C VAL A 111 14.08 -17.82 8.46
N THR A 112 13.48 -17.17 7.46
CA THR A 112 14.03 -17.13 6.09
C THR A 112 15.40 -16.45 6.05
N PHE A 113 15.63 -15.37 6.81
CA PHE A 113 16.94 -14.73 6.89
C PHE A 113 17.99 -15.60 7.57
N VAL A 114 17.64 -16.26 8.68
CA VAL A 114 18.53 -17.23 9.33
C VAL A 114 18.87 -18.36 8.37
N TRP A 115 17.88 -18.86 7.61
CA TRP A 115 18.07 -19.90 6.60
C TRP A 115 19.05 -19.48 5.51
N PHE A 116 19.00 -18.22 5.09
CA PHE A 116 19.96 -17.64 4.14
C PHE A 116 21.25 -17.13 4.78
N SER A 117 21.53 -17.53 6.03
CA SER A 117 22.74 -17.16 6.76
C SER A 117 22.92 -15.64 6.91
N ALA A 118 21.82 -14.90 7.03
CA ALA A 118 21.80 -13.46 7.27
C ALA A 118 21.28 -13.15 8.69
N PRO A 119 22.06 -13.44 9.75
CA PRO A 119 21.60 -13.32 11.14
C PRO A 119 21.32 -11.87 11.56
N ASP A 120 22.02 -10.90 11.00
CA ASP A 120 21.81 -9.48 11.34
C ASP A 120 20.47 -8.96 10.81
N LEU A 121 20.09 -9.36 9.59
CA LEU A 121 18.76 -9.09 9.03
C LEU A 121 17.68 -9.78 9.85
N ALA A 122 17.93 -11.00 10.34
CA ALA A 122 16.99 -11.72 11.19
C ALA A 122 16.76 -11.02 12.55
N LEU A 123 17.83 -10.60 13.22
CA LEU A 123 17.75 -9.91 14.51
C LEU A 123 17.02 -8.58 14.36
N THR A 124 17.39 -7.79 13.35
CA THR A 124 16.73 -6.50 13.09
C THR A 124 15.26 -6.68 12.70
N GLN A 125 14.93 -7.70 11.91
CA GLN A 125 13.54 -8.03 11.58
C GLN A 125 12.73 -8.35 12.85
N LEU A 126 13.28 -9.15 13.77
CA LEU A 126 12.61 -9.49 15.02
C LEU A 126 12.40 -8.25 15.90
N VAL A 127 13.42 -7.40 16.04
CA VAL A 127 13.31 -6.15 16.82
C VAL A 127 12.26 -5.22 16.22
N VAL A 128 12.30 -5.00 14.90
CA VAL A 128 11.32 -4.15 14.20
C VAL A 128 9.91 -4.72 14.36
N GLU A 129 9.73 -6.03 14.23
CA GLU A 129 8.43 -6.69 14.38
C GLU A 129 7.86 -6.51 15.80
N VAL A 130 8.69 -6.64 16.84
CA VAL A 130 8.27 -6.42 18.22
C VAL A 130 7.90 -4.96 18.45
N VAL A 131 8.73 -4.02 17.98
CA VAL A 131 8.47 -2.57 18.13
C VAL A 131 7.21 -2.16 17.38
N THR A 132 7.02 -2.58 16.13
CA THR A 132 5.82 -2.24 15.35
C THR A 132 4.58 -2.88 15.96
N THR A 133 4.66 -4.11 16.45
CA THR A 133 3.54 -4.77 17.15
C THR A 133 3.15 -3.99 18.40
N VAL A 134 4.11 -3.59 19.24
CA VAL A 134 3.85 -2.77 20.43
C VAL A 134 3.26 -1.42 20.06
N LEU A 135 3.82 -0.73 19.05
CA LEU A 135 3.30 0.57 18.60
C LEU A 135 1.88 0.45 18.03
N ILE A 136 1.58 -0.60 17.27
CA ILE A 136 0.22 -0.84 16.75
C ILE A 136 -0.73 -1.14 17.91
N LEU A 137 -0.34 -1.96 18.89
CA LEU A 137 -1.16 -2.23 20.07
C LEU A 137 -1.44 -0.95 20.89
N LEU A 138 -0.43 -0.08 21.05
CA LEU A 138 -0.60 1.22 21.70
C LEU A 138 -1.53 2.13 20.89
N GLY A 139 -1.38 2.18 19.56
CA GLY A 139 -2.27 2.92 18.68
C GLY A 139 -3.71 2.40 18.73
N LEU A 140 -3.90 1.08 18.80
CA LEU A 140 -5.20 0.44 18.96
C LEU A 140 -5.82 0.70 20.33
N ARG A 141 -5.01 0.78 21.39
CA ARG A 141 -5.48 1.12 22.75
C ARG A 141 -6.10 2.51 22.79
N TRP A 142 -5.62 3.45 21.99
CA TRP A 142 -6.12 4.83 21.94
C TRP A 142 -7.17 5.07 20.86
N LEU A 143 -7.46 4.07 20.04
CA LEU A 143 -8.43 4.22 18.98
C LEU A 143 -9.86 4.13 19.54
N PRO A 144 -10.74 5.13 19.30
CA PRO A 144 -12.11 5.08 19.76
C PRO A 144 -12.80 3.81 19.26
N ARG A 145 -13.47 3.12 20.19
CA ARG A 145 -14.19 1.88 19.91
C ARG A 145 -15.25 2.18 18.84
N ARG A 146 -15.30 1.36 17.79
CA ARG A 146 -16.22 1.54 16.68
C ARG A 146 -17.65 1.49 17.22
N ILE A 147 -18.46 2.50 16.92
CA ILE A 147 -19.89 2.50 17.22
C ILE A 147 -20.55 1.53 16.22
N GLU A 148 -20.71 0.29 16.66
CA GLU A 148 -21.56 -0.70 16.00
C GLU A 148 -22.97 -0.49 16.56
N ASP A 149 -23.69 0.50 16.04
CA ASP A 149 -25.16 0.58 15.97
C ASP A 149 -25.60 2.03 15.80
N VAL A 150 -25.87 2.39 14.54
CA VAL A 150 -27.03 3.23 14.25
C VAL A 150 -27.87 2.39 13.31
N SER A 151 -28.58 1.41 13.89
CA SER A 151 -29.80 0.90 13.29
C SER A 151 -30.68 2.12 12.97
N PRO A 152 -31.14 2.33 11.73
CA PRO A 152 -32.20 3.30 11.51
C PRO A 152 -33.37 2.81 12.36
N LEU A 153 -33.84 3.64 13.29
CA LEU A 153 -35.06 3.36 14.04
C LEU A 153 -36.13 2.94 13.02
N PRO A 154 -36.84 1.80 13.23
CA PRO A 154 -38.00 1.52 12.40
C PRO A 154 -38.96 2.68 12.60
N ASN A 155 -39.35 3.31 11.49
CA ASN A 155 -40.29 4.43 11.49
C ASN A 155 -41.48 4.07 12.38
N SER A 156 -41.81 4.97 13.30
CA SER A 156 -43.07 4.95 14.04
C SER A 156 -44.23 4.95 13.05
N GLU A 157 -44.98 3.86 13.02
CA GLU A 157 -46.42 3.89 12.68
C GLU A 157 -47.21 4.40 13.89
#